data_AF-A0A7M3NHC2-F1
#
_entry.id   AF-A0A7M3NHC2-F1
#
_cell.length_a   1.000
_cell.length_b   1.000
_cell.length_c   1.000
_cell.angle_alpha   90.00
_cell.angle_beta   90.00
_cell.angle_gamma   90.00
#
_symmetry.space_group_name_H-M   'P 1'
#
loop_
_entity.id
_entity.type
_entity.pdbx_description
1 polymer ?
#
loop_
_entity_poly.entity_id
_entity_poly.type
_entity_poly.pdbx_seq_one_letter_code
_entity_poly.pdbx_strand_id
1 'polypeptide(L)'
;MDKARIDPSLTKLLKERGLYLRKAQPGQHVAHEETLLVRVADGSPDGFQVGHVVSAAGGMTWIPYARTGGHHTSKVGAGLLSFAAAVQAVVEHARYDDILRAVEAKSGRGTTYTAVVDEGHAEWLAALEEPKGITNLGNGRVRFTESAVAFLRNPPMPLSLYVQVHGADELALDLCSYKLTRDR
;
A
#
# COMPACT_ATOMS: atom_id res chain seq x y z
N MET A 1 22.89 -7.02 2.29
CA MET A 1 21.56 -7.68 2.40
C MET A 1 21.69 -9.02 1.71
N ASP A 2 21.23 -10.10 2.33
CA ASP A 2 21.48 -11.45 1.81
C ASP A 2 20.64 -11.69 0.56
N LYS A 3 21.28 -11.77 -0.61
CA LYS A 3 20.60 -11.87 -1.92
C LYS A 3 19.74 -13.13 -2.03
N ALA A 4 20.02 -14.16 -1.23
CA ALA A 4 19.26 -15.40 -1.17
C ALA A 4 17.81 -15.23 -0.68
N ARG A 5 17.47 -14.10 -0.04
CA ARG A 5 16.14 -13.84 0.53
C ARG A 5 15.21 -13.02 -0.35
N ILE A 6 15.74 -12.42 -1.43
CA ILE A 6 14.95 -11.65 -2.39
C ILE A 6 14.79 -12.51 -3.64
N ASP A 7 13.64 -13.16 -3.77
CA ASP A 7 13.31 -13.87 -5.00
C ASP A 7 12.92 -12.88 -6.14
N PRO A 8 12.84 -13.36 -7.39
CA PRO A 8 12.46 -12.51 -8.53
C PRO A 8 11.07 -11.88 -8.38
N SER A 9 10.11 -12.57 -7.76
CA SER A 9 8.77 -12.04 -7.50
C SER A 9 8.79 -10.86 -6.54
N LEU A 10 9.54 -10.94 -5.44
CA LEU A 10 9.71 -9.86 -4.48
C LEU A 10 10.44 -8.68 -5.11
N THR A 11 11.46 -8.94 -5.93
CA THR A 11 12.16 -7.90 -6.69
C THR A 11 11.20 -7.15 -7.62
N LYS A 12 10.35 -7.90 -8.33
CA LYS A 12 9.32 -7.33 -9.22
C LYS A 12 8.32 -6.49 -8.43
N LEU A 13 7.78 -7.01 -7.32
CA LEU A 13 6.86 -6.30 -6.44
C LEU A 13 7.45 -4.97 -5.95
N LEU A 14 8.67 -5.02 -5.40
CA LEU A 14 9.35 -3.83 -4.88
C LEU A 14 9.54 -2.79 -5.99
N LYS A 15 10.00 -3.21 -7.17
CA LYS A 15 10.20 -2.31 -8.32
C LYS A 15 8.88 -1.70 -8.81
N GLU A 16 7.84 -2.52 -8.99
CA GLU A 16 6.52 -2.08 -9.45
C GLU A 16 5.86 -1.08 -8.49
N ARG A 17 6.18 -1.19 -7.19
CA ARG A 17 5.68 -0.31 -6.14
C ARG A 17 6.63 0.84 -5.77
N GLY A 18 7.78 0.97 -6.44
CA GLY A 18 8.79 1.99 -6.09
C GLY A 18 9.37 1.84 -4.68
N LEU A 19 9.39 0.61 -4.17
CA LEU A 19 9.82 0.27 -2.82
C LEU A 19 11.24 -0.29 -2.79
N TYR A 20 11.86 -0.18 -1.63
CA TYR A 20 13.13 -0.82 -1.32
C TYR A 20 13.21 -1.26 0.15
N LEU A 21 14.16 -2.14 0.42
CA LEU A 21 14.40 -2.72 1.74
C LEU A 21 15.67 -2.13 2.36
N ARG A 22 15.63 -1.82 3.65
CA ARG A 22 16.77 -1.32 4.42
C ARG A 22 16.84 -2.01 5.78
N LYS A 23 18.02 -2.42 6.23
CA LYS A 23 18.21 -2.91 7.60
C LYS A 23 18.01 -1.76 8.59
N ALA A 24 17.27 -2.02 9.66
CA ALA A 24 17.19 -1.09 10.79
C ALA A 24 18.58 -0.87 11.40
N GLN A 25 18.82 0.32 11.93
CA GLN A 25 20.07 0.60 12.63
C GLN A 25 20.08 -0.08 14.00
N PRO A 26 21.27 -0.46 14.53
CA PRO A 26 21.39 -0.96 15.89
C PRO A 26 20.75 0.01 16.89
N GLY A 27 19.86 -0.48 17.75
CA GLY A 27 19.16 0.33 18.77
C GLY A 27 17.79 0.88 18.36
N GLN A 28 17.36 0.74 17.10
CA GLN A 28 15.99 1.12 16.68
C GLN A 28 14.93 0.05 16.99
N HIS A 29 15.35 -1.20 17.16
CA HIS A 29 14.48 -2.34 17.46
C HIS A 29 15.18 -3.31 18.43
N VAL A 30 14.44 -4.30 18.93
CA VAL A 30 14.91 -5.27 19.95
C VAL A 30 16.25 -5.88 19.54
N ALA A 31 17.22 -5.85 20.46
CA ALA A 31 18.66 -6.05 20.19
C ALA A 31 19.07 -7.43 19.63
N HIS A 32 18.12 -8.36 19.44
CA HIS A 32 18.37 -9.73 19.01
C HIS A 32 17.54 -10.16 17.78
N GLU A 33 16.76 -9.24 17.19
CA GLU A 33 15.90 -9.54 16.05
C GLU A 33 16.33 -8.72 14.83
N GLU A 34 16.55 -9.39 13.70
CA GLU A 34 16.80 -8.71 12.43
C GLU A 34 15.52 -7.99 11.99
N THR A 35 15.58 -6.66 11.94
CA THR A 35 14.49 -5.84 11.43
C THR A 35 14.83 -5.28 10.05
N LEU A 36 13.96 -5.51 9.08
CA LEU A 36 14.05 -4.98 7.72
C LEU A 36 12.90 -4.01 7.49
N LEU A 37 13.24 -2.76 7.22
CA LEU A 37 12.33 -1.66 6.92
C LEU A 37 11.93 -1.73 5.45
N VAL A 38 10.62 -1.64 5.18
CA VAL A 38 10.06 -1.50 3.84
C VAL A 38 9.79 -0.02 3.60
N ARG A 39 10.38 0.55 2.54
CA ARG A 39 10.40 2.00 2.32
C ARG A 39 10.05 2.35 0.89
N VAL A 40 9.37 3.48 0.70
CA VAL A 40 9.15 4.11 -0.61
C VAL A 40 10.19 5.20 -0.85
N ALA A 41 10.69 5.29 -2.08
CA ALA A 41 11.54 6.41 -2.49
C ALA A 41 10.67 7.65 -2.72
N ASP A 42 10.59 8.53 -1.72
CA ASP A 42 9.82 9.79 -1.76
C ASP A 42 10.68 11.01 -2.12
N GLY A 43 11.94 10.79 -2.49
CA GLY A 43 12.94 11.82 -2.76
C GLY A 43 13.67 12.34 -1.51
N SER A 44 13.34 11.87 -0.31
CA SER A 44 14.17 12.08 0.89
C SER A 44 15.35 11.10 0.91
N PRO A 45 16.49 11.46 1.56
CA PRO A 45 17.67 10.58 1.63
C PRO A 45 17.37 9.23 2.29
N ASP A 46 16.44 9.22 3.24
CA ASP A 46 16.08 8.02 3.97
C ASP A 46 14.89 7.28 3.36
N GLY A 47 14.16 7.90 2.42
CA GLY A 47 12.84 7.45 1.96
C GLY A 47 11.81 7.40 3.09
N PHE A 48 10.59 7.00 2.78
CA PHE A 48 9.54 6.91 3.78
C PHE A 48 9.21 5.47 4.14
N GLN A 49 9.08 5.18 5.44
CA GLN A 49 8.77 3.84 5.92
C GLN A 49 7.28 3.51 5.80
N VAL A 50 6.96 2.53 4.95
CA VAL A 50 5.60 2.00 4.79
C VAL A 50 5.33 0.79 5.71
N GLY A 51 6.39 0.21 6.27
CA GLY A 51 6.30 -0.83 7.29
C GLY A 51 7.66 -1.46 7.59
N HIS A 52 7.65 -2.57 8.32
CA HIS A 52 8.85 -3.34 8.62
C HIS A 52 8.50 -4.80 8.87
N VAL A 53 9.51 -5.67 8.74
CA VAL A 53 9.41 -7.09 9.10
C VAL A 53 10.49 -7.41 10.12
N VAL A 54 10.12 -8.16 11.15
CA VAL A 54 10.99 -8.56 12.25
C VAL A 54 11.20 -10.06 12.20
N SER A 55 12.44 -10.52 12.25
CA SER A 55 12.75 -11.94 12.36
C SER A 55 12.40 -12.43 13.75
N ALA A 56 11.66 -13.52 13.86
CA ALA A 56 11.33 -14.18 15.13
C ALA A 56 11.80 -15.63 15.11
N ALA A 57 11.81 -16.26 16.29
CA ALA A 57 12.18 -17.68 16.47
C ALA A 57 13.53 -18.03 15.81
N GLY A 58 14.57 -17.21 16.01
CA GLY A 58 15.89 -17.43 15.44
C GLY A 58 15.98 -17.28 13.91
N GLY A 59 15.04 -16.56 13.30
CA GLY A 59 14.99 -16.36 11.84
C GLY A 59 14.11 -17.36 11.09
N MET A 60 13.40 -18.23 11.81
CA MET A 60 12.47 -19.20 11.23
C MET A 60 11.15 -18.58 10.78
N THR A 61 10.74 -17.48 11.40
CA THR A 61 9.50 -16.77 11.05
C THR A 61 9.73 -15.27 10.95
N TRP A 62 8.81 -14.60 10.26
CA TRP A 62 8.83 -13.17 10.01
C TRP A 62 7.51 -12.55 10.44
N ILE A 63 7.59 -11.54 11.29
CA ILE A 63 6.42 -10.82 11.79
C ILE A 63 6.31 -9.51 11.01
N PRO A 64 5.28 -9.35 10.16
CA PRO A 64 5.10 -8.13 9.38
C PRO A 64 4.31 -7.07 10.16
N TYR A 65 4.78 -5.83 10.06
CA TYR A 65 4.15 -4.64 10.59
C TYR A 65 3.94 -3.62 9.47
N ALA A 66 2.69 -3.32 9.16
CA ALA A 66 2.34 -2.36 8.12
C ALA A 66 1.89 -1.03 8.73
N ARG A 67 2.21 0.08 8.07
CA ARG A 67 1.72 1.41 8.46
C ARG A 67 0.20 1.47 8.25
N THR A 68 -0.54 1.98 9.23
CA THR A 68 -2.00 2.06 9.18
C THR A 68 -2.54 3.49 9.27
N GLY A 69 -1.65 4.49 9.36
CA GLY A 69 -1.98 5.91 9.33
C GLY A 69 -1.10 6.72 10.30
N GLY A 70 -0.60 7.89 9.86
CA GLY A 70 0.43 8.61 10.62
C GLY A 70 1.58 7.68 11.02
N HIS A 71 2.32 7.95 12.09
CA HIS A 71 3.48 7.12 12.48
C HIS A 71 3.13 5.72 13.04
N HIS A 72 1.86 5.29 13.00
CA HIS A 72 1.42 4.02 13.57
C HIS A 72 1.65 2.85 12.61
N THR A 73 2.18 1.76 13.16
CA THR A 73 2.28 0.46 12.49
C THR A 73 1.54 -0.61 13.27
N SER A 74 0.76 -1.44 12.57
CA SER A 74 0.05 -2.56 13.16
C SER A 74 0.67 -3.89 12.69
N LYS A 75 0.65 -4.91 13.56
CA LYS A 75 1.03 -6.27 13.17
C LYS A 75 -0.02 -6.82 12.20
N VAL A 76 0.41 -7.28 11.02
CA VAL A 76 -0.49 -7.75 9.95
C VAL A 76 -0.31 -9.23 9.60
N GLY A 77 0.45 -9.97 10.40
CA GLY A 77 0.67 -11.39 10.24
C GLY A 77 1.22 -12.03 11.51
N ALA A 78 0.85 -13.29 11.74
CA ALA A 78 1.27 -14.05 12.92
C ALA A 78 2.44 -15.00 12.58
N GLY A 79 3.61 -14.44 12.27
CA GLY A 79 4.84 -15.22 12.06
C GLY A 79 4.81 -16.05 10.77
N LEU A 80 5.07 -15.39 9.64
CA LEU A 80 5.09 -16.01 8.33
C LEU A 80 6.41 -16.75 8.08
N LEU A 81 6.33 -17.93 7.46
CA LEU A 81 7.50 -18.77 7.19
C LEU A 81 8.43 -18.21 6.10
N SER A 82 7.93 -17.29 5.28
CA SER A 82 8.66 -16.68 4.17
C SER A 82 8.84 -15.19 4.40
N PHE A 83 10.08 -14.72 4.24
CA PHE A 83 10.40 -13.30 4.21
C PHE A 83 9.63 -12.57 3.11
N ALA A 84 9.55 -13.15 1.91
CA ALA A 84 8.81 -12.57 0.79
C ALA A 84 7.32 -12.43 1.11
N ALA A 85 6.72 -13.45 1.73
CA ALA A 85 5.34 -13.38 2.20
C ALA A 85 5.15 -12.28 3.26
N ALA A 86 6.11 -12.10 4.17
CA ALA A 86 6.03 -11.03 5.16
C ALA A 86 6.14 -9.63 4.55
N VAL A 87 7.05 -9.41 3.60
CA VAL A 87 7.12 -8.12 2.88
C VAL A 87 5.86 -7.90 2.05
N GLN A 88 5.35 -8.92 1.38
CA GLN A 88 4.09 -8.84 0.64
C GLN A 88 2.94 -8.43 1.56
N ALA A 89 2.80 -9.06 2.74
CA ALA A 89 1.80 -8.68 3.73
C ALA A 89 1.93 -7.21 4.16
N VAL A 90 3.16 -6.71 4.36
CA VAL A 90 3.39 -5.28 4.64
C VAL A 90 2.87 -4.42 3.49
N VAL A 91 3.22 -4.73 2.25
CA VAL A 91 2.84 -3.93 1.08
C VAL A 91 1.33 -3.95 0.84
N GLU A 92 0.67 -5.08 1.06
CA GLU A 92 -0.78 -5.24 0.91
C GLU A 92 -1.56 -4.47 1.97
N HIS A 93 -1.02 -4.37 3.20
CA HIS A 93 -1.73 -3.74 4.31
C HIS A 93 -1.28 -2.30 4.61
N ALA A 94 -0.17 -1.84 4.04
CA ALA A 94 0.34 -0.50 4.30
C ALA A 94 -0.58 0.56 3.69
N ARG A 95 -1.01 1.51 4.53
CA ARG A 95 -1.65 2.77 4.13
C ARG A 95 -0.58 3.85 4.08
N TYR A 96 -0.30 4.34 2.88
CA TYR A 96 0.72 5.36 2.62
C TYR A 96 0.26 6.38 1.57
N ASP A 97 -1.06 6.50 1.41
CA ASP A 97 -1.74 7.48 0.58
C ASP A 97 -1.40 8.92 0.97
N ASP A 98 -1.15 9.18 2.26
CA ASP A 98 -0.69 10.46 2.80
C ASP A 98 0.62 10.93 2.17
N ILE A 99 1.59 10.01 1.98
CA ILE A 99 2.84 10.28 1.29
C ILE A 99 2.60 10.49 -0.19
N LEU A 100 1.85 9.59 -0.83
CA LEU A 100 1.62 9.67 -2.28
C LEU A 100 0.98 11.00 -2.64
N ARG A 101 0.01 11.44 -1.84
CA ARG A 101 -0.60 12.77 -1.97
C ARG A 101 0.42 13.89 -1.81
N ALA A 102 1.33 13.79 -0.83
CA ALA A 102 2.40 14.79 -0.64
C ALA A 102 3.39 14.82 -1.82
N VAL A 103 3.74 13.66 -2.38
CA VAL A 103 4.62 13.50 -3.54
C VAL A 103 3.95 14.04 -4.81
N GLU A 104 2.68 13.72 -5.04
CA GLU A 104 1.87 14.25 -6.14
C GLU A 104 1.76 15.78 -6.06
N ALA A 105 1.41 16.32 -4.88
CA ALA A 105 1.32 17.76 -4.66
C ALA A 105 2.64 18.49 -4.93
N LYS A 106 3.77 17.90 -4.49
CA LYS A 106 5.10 18.47 -4.69
C LYS A 106 5.58 18.40 -6.15
N SER A 107 5.22 17.34 -6.87
CA SER A 107 5.69 17.10 -8.24
C SER A 107 4.76 17.69 -9.32
N GLY A 108 3.50 17.98 -8.98
CA GLY A 108 2.47 18.41 -9.94
C GLY A 108 2.12 17.35 -10.98
N ARG A 109 2.60 16.11 -10.83
CA ARG A 109 2.35 14.97 -11.73
C ARG A 109 1.90 13.77 -10.89
N GLY A 110 0.68 13.31 -11.12
CA GLY A 110 0.13 12.12 -10.46
C GLY A 110 -0.31 11.08 -11.48
N THR A 111 -0.03 9.81 -11.21
CA THR A 111 -0.68 8.72 -11.93
C THR A 111 -2.17 8.77 -11.61
N THR A 112 -3.03 8.67 -12.62
CA THR A 112 -4.47 8.49 -12.40
C THR A 112 -4.92 7.11 -12.85
N TYR A 113 -6.06 6.70 -12.30
CA TYR A 113 -6.76 5.48 -12.65
C TYR A 113 -8.20 5.82 -12.98
N THR A 114 -8.83 5.02 -13.83
CA THR A 114 -10.25 5.13 -14.15
C THR A 114 -10.97 3.81 -13.98
N ALA A 115 -12.22 3.88 -13.50
CA ALA A 115 -13.15 2.75 -13.50
C ALA A 115 -14.46 3.20 -14.14
N VAL A 116 -15.17 2.26 -14.77
CA VAL A 116 -16.54 2.45 -15.23
C VAL A 116 -17.42 1.61 -14.32
N VAL A 117 -18.24 2.29 -13.53
CA VAL A 117 -19.20 1.76 -12.56
C VAL A 117 -20.62 2.20 -12.94
N ASP A 118 -21.65 1.76 -12.21
CA ASP A 118 -22.98 2.35 -12.35
C ASP A 118 -23.05 3.77 -11.76
N GLU A 119 -24.05 4.55 -12.18
CA GLU A 119 -24.14 5.97 -11.82
C GLU A 119 -24.30 6.18 -10.31
N GLY A 120 -25.07 5.33 -9.61
CA GLY A 120 -25.24 5.42 -8.17
C GLY A 120 -23.92 5.20 -7.42
N HIS A 121 -23.13 4.22 -7.84
CA HIS A 121 -21.78 4.00 -7.33
C HIS A 121 -20.81 5.15 -7.65
N ALA A 122 -20.90 5.74 -8.84
CA ALA A 122 -20.06 6.89 -9.19
C ALA A 122 -20.38 8.13 -8.33
N GLU A 123 -21.66 8.36 -8.04
CA GLU A 123 -22.12 9.42 -7.13
C GLU A 123 -21.67 9.16 -5.69
N TRP A 124 -21.86 7.94 -5.19
CA TRP A 124 -21.44 7.56 -3.84
C TRP A 124 -19.93 7.71 -3.65
N LEU A 125 -19.12 7.23 -4.59
CA LEU A 125 -17.66 7.36 -4.56
C LEU A 125 -17.21 8.83 -4.52
N ALA A 126 -17.87 9.71 -5.28
CA ALA A 126 -17.54 11.13 -5.30
C ALA A 126 -18.02 11.89 -4.07
N ALA A 127 -18.99 11.34 -3.32
CA ALA A 127 -19.47 11.90 -2.07
C ALA A 127 -18.60 11.53 -0.85
N LEU A 128 -17.64 10.61 -1.01
CA LEU A 128 -16.73 10.22 0.07
C LEU A 128 -15.90 11.41 0.54
N GLU A 129 -15.92 11.68 1.84
CA GLU A 129 -15.03 12.68 2.43
C GLU A 129 -13.56 12.26 2.33
N GLU A 130 -13.28 10.97 2.51
CA GLU A 130 -11.97 10.35 2.33
C GLU A 130 -12.12 8.99 1.61
N PRO A 131 -11.15 8.60 0.75
CA PRO A 131 -9.93 9.34 0.45
C PRO A 131 -10.18 10.51 -0.52
N LYS A 132 -9.42 11.60 -0.35
CA LYS A 132 -9.34 12.65 -1.38
C LYS A 132 -8.81 12.09 -2.71
N GLY A 133 -9.17 12.76 -3.80
CA GLY A 133 -8.68 12.43 -5.14
C GLY A 133 -9.51 11.39 -5.88
N ILE A 134 -10.81 11.31 -5.57
CA ILE A 134 -11.82 10.62 -6.36
C ILE A 134 -12.65 11.67 -7.09
N THR A 135 -12.95 11.47 -8.38
CA THR A 135 -13.70 12.43 -9.19
C THR A 135 -14.68 11.70 -10.11
N ASN A 136 -15.97 12.01 -9.99
CA ASN A 136 -16.97 11.56 -10.95
C ASN A 136 -16.82 12.34 -12.26
N LEU A 137 -16.63 11.62 -13.37
CA LEU A 137 -16.48 12.18 -14.71
C LEU A 137 -17.80 12.14 -15.52
N GLY A 138 -18.88 11.65 -14.94
CA GLY A 138 -20.19 11.43 -15.57
C GLY A 138 -20.31 10.05 -16.23
N ASN A 139 -21.57 9.63 -16.48
CA ASN A 139 -21.93 8.38 -17.15
C ASN A 139 -21.27 7.13 -16.51
N GLY A 140 -21.25 7.09 -15.17
CA GLY A 140 -20.64 5.99 -14.42
C GLY A 140 -19.11 5.95 -14.44
N ARG A 141 -18.42 6.90 -15.09
CA ARG A 141 -16.96 6.93 -15.14
C ARG A 141 -16.40 7.68 -13.94
N VAL A 142 -15.48 7.06 -13.21
CA VAL A 142 -14.80 7.65 -12.05
C VAL A 142 -13.30 7.68 -12.28
N ARG A 143 -12.65 8.78 -11.90
CA ARG A 143 -11.19 8.92 -11.86
C ARG A 143 -10.70 8.89 -10.41
N PHE A 144 -9.57 8.22 -10.21
CA PHE A 144 -8.86 8.10 -8.95
C PHE A 144 -7.42 8.59 -9.13
N THR A 145 -6.89 9.29 -8.13
CA THR A 145 -5.45 9.53 -7.97
C THR A 145 -4.74 8.27 -7.49
N GLU A 146 -3.41 8.23 -7.58
CA GLU A 146 -2.63 7.11 -7.04
C GLU A 146 -2.77 7.02 -5.52
N SER A 147 -2.86 8.17 -4.83
CA SER A 147 -3.13 8.20 -3.40
C SER A 147 -4.48 7.60 -3.04
N ALA A 148 -5.55 7.94 -3.77
CA ALA A 148 -6.88 7.39 -3.52
C ALA A 148 -6.89 5.86 -3.71
N VAL A 149 -6.26 5.36 -4.77
CA VAL A 149 -6.13 3.92 -5.01
C VAL A 149 -5.33 3.23 -3.90
N ALA A 150 -4.23 3.84 -3.43
CA ALA A 150 -3.43 3.28 -2.35
C ALA A 150 -4.22 3.20 -1.03
N PHE A 151 -5.01 4.22 -0.71
CA PHE A 151 -5.89 4.21 0.46
C PHE A 151 -6.92 3.08 0.36
N LEU A 152 -7.58 2.96 -0.80
CA LEU A 152 -8.63 1.95 -1.03
C LEU A 152 -8.11 0.52 -1.08
N ARG A 153 -6.79 0.26 -1.19
CA ARG A 153 -6.26 -1.12 -1.07
C ARG A 153 -6.45 -1.71 0.31
N ASN A 154 -6.41 -0.87 1.33
CA ASN A 154 -6.69 -1.27 2.69
C ASN A 154 -7.48 -0.16 3.40
N PRO A 155 -8.76 0.06 3.06
CA PRO A 155 -9.54 1.14 3.65
C PRO A 155 -9.82 0.88 5.15
N PRO A 156 -10.05 1.92 5.97
CA PRO A 156 -10.50 1.75 7.34
C PRO A 156 -11.88 1.10 7.42
N MET A 157 -12.15 0.39 8.51
CA MET A 157 -13.53 0.00 8.84
C MET A 157 -14.34 1.26 9.20
N PRO A 158 -15.65 1.34 8.86
CA PRO A 158 -16.41 0.32 8.14
C PRO A 158 -16.31 0.42 6.60
N LEU A 159 -15.59 1.40 6.05
CA LEU A 159 -15.50 1.65 4.61
C LEU A 159 -15.03 0.42 3.82
N SER A 160 -14.12 -0.38 4.39
CA SER A 160 -13.65 -1.63 3.77
C SER A 160 -14.70 -2.73 3.62
N LEU A 161 -15.89 -2.57 4.21
CA LEU A 161 -17.02 -3.45 3.93
C LEU A 161 -17.69 -3.15 2.59
N TYR A 162 -17.53 -1.92 2.09
CA TYR A 162 -18.24 -1.42 0.92
C TYR A 162 -17.32 -1.17 -0.26
N VAL A 163 -16.08 -0.76 -0.05
CA VAL A 163 -15.16 -0.46 -1.15
C VAL A 163 -13.76 -0.94 -0.82
N GLN A 164 -13.12 -1.62 -1.77
CA GLN A 164 -11.71 -2.02 -1.67
C GLN A 164 -11.10 -2.16 -3.06
N VAL A 165 -9.82 -1.82 -3.19
CA VAL A 165 -9.03 -2.15 -4.38
C VAL A 165 -8.28 -3.45 -4.14
N HIS A 166 -8.50 -4.44 -4.99
CA HIS A 166 -7.75 -5.69 -4.99
C HIS A 166 -6.66 -5.66 -6.05
N GLY A 167 -5.47 -6.14 -5.70
CA GLY A 167 -4.35 -6.25 -6.63
C GLY A 167 -3.96 -4.92 -7.30
N ALA A 168 -3.90 -4.94 -8.63
CA ALA A 168 -3.46 -3.80 -9.44
C ALA A 168 -4.59 -3.15 -10.24
N ASP A 169 -5.68 -3.88 -10.51
CA ASP A 169 -6.64 -3.56 -11.58
C ASP A 169 -8.10 -3.88 -11.24
N GLU A 170 -8.43 -4.14 -9.98
CA GLU A 170 -9.80 -4.43 -9.55
C GLU A 170 -10.26 -3.50 -8.42
N LEU A 171 -11.44 -2.91 -8.60
CA LEU A 171 -12.20 -2.16 -7.59
C LEU A 171 -13.42 -2.98 -7.20
N ALA A 172 -13.43 -3.54 -6.00
CA ALA A 172 -14.62 -4.10 -5.38
C ALA A 172 -15.43 -2.96 -4.73
N LEU A 173 -16.71 -2.87 -5.05
CA LEU A 173 -17.64 -1.86 -4.57
C LEU A 173 -19.03 -2.46 -4.41
N ASP A 174 -19.57 -2.44 -3.20
CA ASP A 174 -20.85 -3.02 -2.78
C ASP A 174 -21.12 -4.41 -3.39
N LEU A 175 -20.18 -5.33 -3.13
CA LEU A 175 -20.18 -6.72 -3.63
C LEU A 175 -20.11 -6.85 -5.17
N CYS A 176 -19.92 -5.76 -5.90
CA CYS A 176 -19.68 -5.75 -7.34
C CYS A 176 -18.19 -5.52 -7.63
N SER A 177 -17.68 -6.13 -8.71
CA SER A 177 -16.29 -5.97 -9.14
C SER A 177 -16.21 -5.15 -10.43
N TYR A 178 -15.37 -4.14 -10.42
CA TYR A 178 -15.14 -3.23 -11.54
C TYR A 178 -13.67 -3.21 -11.92
N LYS A 179 -13.39 -3.06 -13.22
CA LYS A 179 -12.02 -2.93 -13.71
C LYS A 179 -11.47 -1.54 -13.40
N LEU A 180 -10.34 -1.50 -12.71
CA LEU A 180 -9.54 -0.31 -12.46
C LEU A 180 -8.40 -0.22 -13.47
N THR A 181 -8.43 0.79 -14.34
CA THR A 181 -7.46 0.96 -15.42
C THR A 181 -6.53 2.13 -15.11
N ARG A 182 -5.22 1.91 -15.17
CA ARG A 182 -4.23 2.99 -15.05
C ARG A 182 -4.24 3.86 -16.30
N ASP A 183 -4.38 5.16 -16.15
CA ASP A 183 -4.25 6.13 -17.25
C ASP A 183 -2.75 6.27 -17.62
N ARG A 184 -2.46 6.40 -18.92
CA ARG A 184 -1.09 6.50 -19.46
C ARG A 184 -0.60 7.95 -19.54
#